data_AF-A0A7W4PCV2-F1
#
_entry.id   AF-A0A7W4PCV2-F1
#
_cell.length_a   1.000
_cell.length_b   1.000
_cell.length_c   1.000
_cell.angle_alpha   90.00
_cell.angle_beta   90.00
_cell.angle_gamma   90.00
#
_symmetry.space_group_name_H-M   'P 1'
#
loop_
_entity.id
_entity.type
_entity.pdbx_description
1 polymer ?
#
loop_
_entity_poly.entity_id
_entity_poly.type
_entity_poly.pdbx_seq_one_letter_code
_entity_poly.pdbx_strand_id
1 'polypeptide(L)'
;MSHPLAFMRLPYAVLTMLDSRMYHYWMQPVHYLVRTAHMISMAGFFGIDLVLDVALFRHGGRQALAAVSRLILPWIHSLFAVAMVTGVALFFYDPVHIGSRSYLTPKLLLIAMAMGLVAFSHRRVYRAALGGQPAGTTQARVVAAASLALWTGVIVMSCLNSEGVPKVFLR
;
A
#
# COMPACT_ATOMS: atom_id res chain seq x y z
N MET A 1 -19.03 10.23 22.00
CA MET A 1 -19.19 8.96 21.25
C MET A 1 -17.83 8.47 20.84
N SER A 2 -17.39 7.32 21.34
CA SER A 2 -16.10 6.72 20.98
C SER A 2 -16.13 6.29 19.51
N HIS A 3 -15.25 6.86 18.69
CA HIS A 3 -15.10 6.49 17.28
C HIS A 3 -14.98 4.95 17.18
N PRO A 4 -15.66 4.26 16.26
CA PRO A 4 -15.69 2.80 16.19
C PRO A 4 -14.28 2.19 16.05
N LEU A 5 -13.32 2.93 15.49
CA LEU A 5 -11.92 2.53 15.37
C LEU A 5 -11.00 3.00 16.53
N ALA A 6 -11.55 3.57 17.60
CA ALA A 6 -10.75 4.09 18.73
C ALA A 6 -9.89 3.01 19.41
N PHE A 7 -10.35 1.75 19.40
CA PHE A 7 -9.62 0.60 19.95
C PHE A 7 -8.38 0.20 19.13
N MET A 8 -8.29 0.63 17.85
CA MET A 8 -7.15 0.32 16.98
C MET A 8 -6.02 1.35 17.07
N ARG A 9 -6.12 2.36 17.94
CA ARG A 9 -5.03 3.32 18.16
C ARG A 9 -3.82 2.61 18.74
N LEU A 10 -2.63 2.92 18.22
CA LEU A 10 -1.40 2.38 18.78
C LEU A 10 -1.23 2.90 20.23
N PRO A 11 -0.78 2.05 21.17
CA PRO A 11 -0.58 2.47 22.56
C PRO A 11 0.39 3.64 22.59
N TYR A 12 0.01 4.71 23.29
CA TYR A 12 0.81 5.92 23.38
C TYR A 12 2.25 5.65 23.84
N ALA A 13 2.43 4.72 24.79
CA ALA A 13 3.74 4.29 25.28
C ALA A 13 4.66 3.71 24.18
N VAL A 14 4.10 3.04 23.17
CA VAL A 14 4.88 2.51 22.04
C VAL A 14 5.27 3.65 21.10
N LEU A 15 4.37 4.60 20.86
CA LEU A 15 4.66 5.74 19.98
C LEU A 15 5.74 6.65 20.55
N THR A 16 5.77 6.88 21.86
CA THR A 16 6.81 7.68 22.51
C THR A 16 8.15 6.96 22.59
N MET A 17 8.17 5.62 22.64
CA MET A 17 9.41 4.84 22.54
C MET A 17 10.01 4.90 21.13
N LEU A 18 9.17 4.95 20.09
CA LEU A 18 9.61 5.05 18.70
C LEU A 18 9.99 6.49 18.30
N ASP A 19 9.57 7.49 19.09
CA ASP A 19 9.90 8.89 18.85
C ASP A 19 11.38 9.15 19.20
N SER A 20 12.19 9.37 18.17
CA SER A 20 13.59 9.74 18.36
C SER A 20 13.83 11.17 17.86
N ARG A 21 14.11 12.07 18.81
CA ARG A 21 14.39 13.49 18.50
C ARG A 21 15.55 13.64 17.52
N MET A 22 16.56 12.77 17.62
CA MET A 22 17.72 12.77 16.73
C MET A 22 17.34 12.51 15.26
N TYR A 23 16.42 11.58 15.01
CA TYR A 23 15.93 11.30 13.65
C TYR A 23 15.09 12.46 13.10
N HIS A 24 14.27 13.07 13.96
CA HIS A 24 13.47 14.23 13.58
C HIS A 24 14.34 15.38 13.06
N TYR A 25 15.40 15.77 13.79
CA TYR A 25 16.32 16.83 13.37
C TYR A 25 17.07 16.50 12.08
N TRP A 26 17.55 15.26 11.92
CA TRP A 26 18.29 14.87 10.72
C TRP A 26 17.40 14.86 9.48
N MET A 27 16.14 14.48 9.63
CA MET A 27 15.21 14.31 8.52
C MET A 27 14.42 15.57 8.18
N GLN A 28 14.37 16.57 9.07
CA GLN A 28 13.70 17.87 8.87
C GLN A 28 14.01 18.56 7.53
N PRO A 29 15.27 18.66 7.06
CA PRO A 29 15.58 19.29 5.76
C PRO A 29 15.15 18.45 4.55
N VAL A 30 15.08 17.12 4.69
CA VAL A 30 14.83 16.19 3.57
C VAL A 30 13.43 15.59 3.57
N HIS A 31 12.61 15.81 4.61
CA HIS A 31 11.30 15.15 4.75
C HIS A 31 10.39 15.43 3.56
N TYR A 32 10.42 16.66 3.03
CA TYR A 32 9.61 17.04 1.86
C TYR A 32 10.01 16.23 0.62
N LEU A 33 11.31 16.01 0.40
CA LEU A 33 11.81 15.20 -0.71
C LEU A 33 11.40 13.73 -0.54
N VAL A 34 11.52 13.20 0.68
CA VAL A 34 11.09 11.83 0.99
C VAL A 34 9.59 11.67 0.79
N ARG A 35 8.78 12.67 1.19
CA ARG A 35 7.33 12.69 0.99
C ARG A 35 6.95 12.74 -0.49
N THR A 36 7.63 13.56 -1.27
CA THR A 36 7.42 13.64 -2.73
C THR A 36 7.80 12.32 -3.40
N ALA A 37 8.97 11.76 -3.06
CA ALA A 37 9.40 10.46 -3.57
C ALA A 37 8.42 9.34 -3.20
N HIS A 38 7.88 9.36 -1.97
CA HIS A 38 6.84 8.43 -1.53
C HIS A 38 5.57 8.56 -2.39
N MET A 39 5.09 9.78 -2.63
CA MET A 39 3.90 10.00 -3.45
C MET A 39 4.10 9.58 -4.91
N ILE A 40 5.24 9.91 -5.52
CA ILE A 40 5.55 9.52 -6.91
C ILE A 40 5.66 8.00 -7.03
N SER A 41 6.36 7.35 -6.10
CA SER A 41 6.52 5.90 -6.12
C SER A 41 5.20 5.17 -5.89
N MET A 42 4.36 5.64 -4.96
CA MET A 42 3.01 5.09 -4.75
C MET A 42 2.09 5.31 -5.95
N ALA A 43 2.11 6.50 -6.57
CA ALA A 43 1.31 6.80 -7.75
C ALA A 43 1.74 5.94 -8.95
N GLY A 44 3.04 5.77 -9.16
CA GLY A 44 3.59 4.90 -10.20
C GLY A 44 3.24 3.43 -9.97
N PHE A 45 3.44 2.94 -8.75
CA PHE A 45 3.09 1.57 -8.35
C PHE A 45 1.61 1.28 -8.61
N PHE A 46 0.72 2.11 -8.09
CA PHE A 46 -0.73 1.93 -8.25
C PHE A 46 -1.19 2.10 -9.69
N GLY A 47 -0.62 3.07 -10.43
CA GLY A 47 -0.95 3.28 -11.83
C GLY A 47 -0.59 2.08 -12.71
N ILE A 48 0.58 1.47 -12.46
CA ILE A 48 1.00 0.25 -13.14
C ILE A 48 0.07 -0.93 -12.78
N ASP A 49 -0.23 -1.12 -11.49
CA ASP A 49 -1.13 -2.18 -11.02
C ASP A 49 -2.52 -2.07 -11.68
N LEU A 50 -3.09 -0.86 -11.71
CA LEU A 50 -4.35 -0.56 -12.37
C LEU A 50 -4.34 -0.90 -13.87
N VAL A 51 -3.28 -0.53 -14.60
CA VAL A 51 -3.16 -0.83 -16.03
C VAL A 51 -3.07 -2.33 -16.27
N LEU A 52 -2.31 -3.06 -15.45
CA LEU A 52 -2.19 -4.52 -15.54
C LEU A 52 -3.54 -5.20 -15.26
N ASP A 53 -4.26 -4.75 -14.25
CA ASP A 53 -5.58 -5.29 -13.88
C ASP A 53 -6.62 -5.04 -14.97
N VAL A 54 -6.72 -3.81 -15.49
CA VAL A 54 -7.61 -3.48 -16.62
C VAL A 54 -7.28 -4.33 -17.86
N ALA A 55 -5.99 -4.55 -18.13
CA ALA A 55 -5.56 -5.39 -19.25
C ALA A 55 -5.97 -6.88 -19.08
N LEU A 56 -6.10 -7.40 -17.86
CA LEU A 56 -6.61 -8.76 -17.59
C LEU A 56 -8.11 -8.90 -17.86
N PHE A 57 -8.87 -7.82 -17.73
CA PHE A 57 -10.30 -7.80 -18.07
C PHE A 57 -10.55 -7.71 -19.58
N ARG A 58 -9.64 -7.09 -20.34
CA ARG A 58 -9.77 -6.92 -21.80
C ARG A 58 -9.63 -8.25 -22.55
N HIS A 59 -10.61 -8.57 -23.41
CA HIS A 59 -10.56 -9.76 -24.27
C HIS A 59 -9.42 -9.63 -25.29
N GLY A 60 -8.53 -10.63 -25.38
CA GLY A 60 -7.39 -10.62 -26.32
C GLY A 60 -6.10 -9.93 -25.83
N GLY A 61 -6.12 -9.24 -24.68
CA GLY A 61 -4.93 -8.55 -24.14
C GLY A 61 -3.82 -9.45 -23.58
N ARG A 62 -4.04 -10.77 -23.51
CA ARG A 62 -3.21 -11.72 -22.74
C ARG A 62 -1.78 -11.89 -23.26
N GLN A 63 -1.61 -12.02 -24.58
CA GLN A 63 -0.28 -12.22 -25.17
C GLN A 63 0.57 -10.93 -25.07
N ALA A 64 -0.04 -9.78 -25.33
CA ALA A 64 0.60 -8.48 -25.13
C ALA A 64 0.93 -8.24 -23.64
N LEU A 65 0.02 -8.59 -22.73
CA LEU A 65 0.22 -8.46 -21.29
C LEU A 65 1.33 -9.37 -20.77
N ALA A 66 1.48 -10.59 -21.29
CA ALA A 66 2.56 -11.50 -20.89
C ALA A 66 3.95 -10.97 -21.27
N ALA A 67 4.08 -10.32 -22.44
CA ALA A 67 5.33 -9.69 -22.86
C ALA A 67 5.61 -8.41 -22.05
N VAL A 68 4.59 -7.56 -21.88
CA VAL A 68 4.70 -6.28 -21.17
C VAL A 68 4.94 -6.47 -19.67
N SER A 69 4.27 -7.44 -19.04
CA SER A 69 4.44 -7.74 -17.61
C SER A 69 5.86 -8.14 -17.27
N ARG A 70 6.57 -8.91 -18.10
CA ARG A 70 7.97 -9.27 -17.85
C ARG A 70 8.89 -8.05 -17.74
N LEU A 71 8.61 -7.00 -18.50
CA LEU A 71 9.36 -5.74 -18.46
C LEU A 71 8.93 -4.85 -17.29
N ILE A 72 7.65 -4.85 -16.94
CA ILE A 72 7.06 -3.95 -15.96
C ILE A 72 7.15 -4.49 -14.51
N LEU A 73 7.15 -5.81 -14.30
CA LEU A 73 7.27 -6.45 -12.99
C LEU A 73 8.51 -5.99 -12.18
N PRO A 74 9.73 -5.86 -12.74
CA PRO A 74 10.85 -5.33 -11.94
C PRO A 74 10.60 -3.88 -11.48
N TRP A 75 9.91 -3.07 -12.30
CA TRP A 75 9.55 -1.70 -11.94
C TRP A 75 8.49 -1.66 -10.85
N ILE A 76 7.46 -2.52 -10.92
CA ILE A 76 6.43 -2.57 -9.88
C ILE A 76 7.04 -2.93 -8.51
N HIS A 77 7.97 -3.88 -8.48
CA HIS A 77 8.68 -4.25 -7.25
C HIS A 77 9.61 -3.14 -6.75
N SER A 78 10.32 -2.45 -7.66
CA SER A 78 11.21 -1.33 -7.32
C SER A 78 10.41 -0.16 -6.74
N LEU A 79 9.31 0.24 -7.39
CA LEU A 79 8.44 1.32 -6.94
C LEU A 79 7.78 0.98 -5.61
N PHE A 80 7.32 -0.26 -5.44
CA PHE A 80 6.79 -0.75 -4.17
C PHE A 80 7.82 -0.71 -3.05
N ALA A 81 9.06 -1.16 -3.30
CA ALA A 81 10.13 -1.14 -2.32
C ALA A 81 10.46 0.31 -1.88
N VAL A 82 10.59 1.23 -2.85
CA VAL A 82 10.82 2.66 -2.57
C VAL A 82 9.66 3.24 -1.77
N ALA A 83 8.42 2.93 -2.14
CA ALA A 83 7.23 3.40 -1.44
C ALA A 83 7.16 2.88 0.00
N MET A 84 7.50 1.61 0.25
CA MET A 84 7.55 1.04 1.59
C MET A 84 8.65 1.69 2.44
N VAL A 85 9.87 1.78 1.92
CA VAL A 85 11.02 2.37 2.65
C VAL A 85 10.72 3.83 3.01
N THR A 86 10.26 4.61 2.04
CA THR A 86 9.91 6.03 2.26
C THR A 86 8.69 6.19 3.18
N GLY A 87 7.70 5.30 3.09
CA GLY A 87 6.52 5.32 3.96
C GLY A 87 6.86 4.99 5.41
N VAL A 88 7.73 4.00 5.63
CA VAL A 88 8.25 3.66 6.96
C VAL A 88 9.08 4.82 7.52
N ALA A 89 9.96 5.41 6.71
CA ALA A 89 10.77 6.56 7.12
C ALA A 89 9.89 7.76 7.53
N LEU A 90 8.83 8.05 6.77
CA LEU A 90 7.85 9.10 7.10
C LEU A 90 7.04 8.78 8.37
N PHE A 91 6.79 7.51 8.66
CA PHE A 91 6.14 7.10 9.90
C PHE A 91 7.03 7.37 11.12
N PHE A 92 8.33 7.06 11.03
CA PHE A 92 9.31 7.34 12.09
C PHE A 92 9.63 8.83 12.26
N TYR A 93 9.33 9.67 11.26
CA TYR A 93 9.52 11.12 11.39
C TYR A 93 8.60 11.76 12.44
N ASP A 94 7.34 11.32 12.51
CA ASP A 94 6.37 11.79 13.51
C ASP A 94 5.39 10.67 13.91
N PRO A 95 5.88 9.67 14.66
CA PRO A 95 5.10 8.48 15.00
C PRO A 95 3.93 8.83 15.92
N VAL A 96 4.06 9.85 16.76
CA VAL A 96 3.02 10.29 17.70
C VAL A 96 1.88 10.97 16.96
N HIS A 97 2.16 11.87 16.01
CA HIS A 97 1.12 12.56 15.26
C HIS A 97 0.40 11.63 14.26
N ILE A 98 1.12 10.69 13.66
CA ILE A 98 0.58 9.76 12.67
C ILE A 98 -0.09 8.56 13.35
N GLY A 99 0.50 8.01 14.41
CA GLY A 99 0.03 6.82 15.13
C GLY A 99 -1.10 7.07 16.13
N SER A 100 -1.29 8.32 16.57
CA SER A 100 -2.45 8.70 17.40
C SER A 100 -3.75 8.79 16.60
N ARG A 101 -3.69 8.74 15.26
CA ARG A 101 -4.87 8.72 14.39
C ARG A 101 -5.34 7.28 14.18
N SER A 102 -6.64 7.05 14.37
CA SER A 102 -7.24 5.70 14.33
C SER A 102 -7.22 5.04 12.94
N TYR A 103 -6.82 5.75 11.89
CA TYR A 103 -6.83 5.28 10.50
C TYR A 103 -5.51 4.63 10.05
N LEU A 104 -4.44 4.73 10.86
CA LEU A 104 -3.16 4.08 10.54
C LEU A 104 -3.26 2.55 10.60
N THR A 105 -3.89 2.00 11.63
CA THR A 105 -3.99 0.55 11.83
C THR A 105 -4.80 -0.16 10.74
N PRO A 106 -5.97 0.34 10.31
CA PRO A 106 -6.64 -0.18 9.12
C PRO A 106 -5.75 -0.13 7.86
N LYS A 107 -4.99 0.95 7.67
CA LYS A 107 -4.05 1.05 6.54
C LYS A 107 -2.98 -0.05 6.59
N LEU A 108 -2.39 -0.30 7.76
CA LEU A 108 -1.39 -1.37 7.95
C LEU A 108 -2.00 -2.76 7.75
N LEU A 109 -3.23 -3.00 8.23
CA LEU A 109 -3.94 -4.26 8.01
C LEU A 109 -4.24 -4.50 6.52
N LEU A 110 -4.66 -3.47 5.79
CA LEU A 110 -4.91 -3.55 4.35
C LEU A 110 -3.62 -3.83 3.57
N ILE A 111 -2.50 -3.19 3.93
CA ILE A 111 -1.20 -3.48 3.33
C ILE A 111 -0.77 -4.92 3.63
N ALA A 112 -0.94 -5.39 4.86
CA ALA A 112 -0.63 -6.77 5.23
C ALA A 112 -1.49 -7.78 4.46
N MET A 113 -2.78 -7.49 4.28
CA MET A 113 -3.70 -8.30 3.48
C MET A 113 -3.30 -8.32 2.00
N ALA A 114 -2.91 -7.16 1.45
CA ALA A 114 -2.44 -7.05 0.07
C ALA A 114 -1.15 -7.84 -0.16
N MET A 115 -0.19 -7.75 0.75
CA MET A 115 1.04 -8.56 0.70
C MET A 115 0.74 -10.06 0.82
N GLY A 116 -0.19 -10.45 1.70
CA GLY A 116 -0.65 -11.83 1.83
C GLY A 116 -1.30 -12.37 0.55
N LEU A 117 -2.13 -11.56 -0.10
CA LEU A 117 -2.76 -11.88 -1.37
C LEU A 117 -1.72 -12.08 -2.48
N VAL A 118 -0.72 -11.20 -2.56
CA VAL A 118 0.40 -11.30 -3.53
C VAL A 118 1.25 -12.55 -3.25
N ALA A 119 1.57 -12.85 -2.00
CA ALA A 119 2.33 -14.04 -1.64
C ALA A 119 1.56 -15.33 -2.00
N PHE A 120 0.25 -15.35 -1.77
CA PHE A 120 -0.62 -16.46 -2.15
C PHE A 120 -0.73 -16.61 -3.67
N SER A 121 -0.88 -15.51 -4.41
CA SER A 121 -0.98 -15.52 -5.86
C SER A 121 0.34 -15.94 -6.51
N HIS A 122 1.48 -15.50 -5.99
CA HIS A 122 2.79 -15.94 -6.45
C HIS A 122 2.98 -17.46 -6.22
N ARG A 123 2.58 -17.98 -5.05
CA ARG A 123 2.66 -19.42 -4.75
C ARG A 123 1.70 -20.27 -5.58
N ARG A 124 0.48 -19.82 -5.84
CA ARG A 124 -0.52 -20.60 -6.61
C ARG A 124 -0.39 -20.43 -8.11
N VAL A 125 -0.19 -19.22 -8.61
CA VAL A 125 -0.22 -18.91 -10.05
C VAL A 125 1.15 -19.15 -10.68
N TYR A 126 2.24 -18.69 -10.04
CA TYR A 126 3.59 -18.83 -10.61
C TYR A 126 4.06 -20.28 -10.61
N ARG A 127 3.87 -21.01 -9.50
CA ARG A 127 4.20 -22.45 -9.44
C ARG A 127 3.29 -23.32 -10.32
N ALA A 128 2.00 -23.01 -10.42
CA ALA A 128 1.10 -23.78 -11.30
C ALA A 128 1.40 -23.53 -12.79
N ALA A 129 1.81 -22.30 -13.17
CA ALA A 129 2.26 -21.98 -14.52
C ALA A 129 3.57 -22.70 -14.90
N LEU A 130 4.51 -22.81 -13.97
CA LEU A 130 5.72 -23.64 -14.12
C LEU A 130 5.39 -25.15 -14.23
N GLY A 131 4.28 -25.58 -13.64
CA GLY A 131 3.75 -26.95 -13.76
C GLY A 131 2.89 -27.22 -15.01
N GLY A 132 2.83 -26.28 -15.96
CA GLY A 132 2.12 -26.47 -17.24
C GLY A 132 0.59 -26.37 -17.18
N GLN A 133 0.00 -25.98 -16.05
CA GLN A 133 -1.45 -25.80 -15.98
C GLN A 133 -1.87 -24.42 -16.49
N PRO A 134 -2.92 -24.33 -17.33
CA PRO A 134 -3.47 -23.04 -17.73
C PRO A 134 -4.06 -22.37 -16.50
N ALA A 135 -3.39 -21.33 -15.99
CA ALA A 135 -3.85 -20.58 -14.85
C ALA A 135 -5.31 -20.13 -15.08
N GLY A 136 -6.22 -20.60 -14.22
CA GLY A 136 -7.65 -20.35 -14.33
C GLY A 136 -7.94 -18.86 -14.43
N THR A 137 -8.39 -18.43 -15.61
CA THR A 137 -8.48 -17.01 -15.99
C THR A 137 -9.44 -16.20 -15.12
N THR A 138 -10.42 -16.87 -14.50
CA THR A 138 -11.33 -16.29 -13.52
C THR A 138 -10.66 -16.05 -12.17
N GLN A 139 -9.82 -16.98 -11.70
CA GLN A 139 -9.07 -16.80 -10.45
C GLN A 139 -8.08 -15.64 -10.54
N ALA A 140 -7.38 -15.50 -11.67
CA ALA A 140 -6.47 -14.37 -11.89
C ALA A 140 -7.20 -13.02 -11.87
N ARG A 141 -8.41 -12.94 -12.46
CA ARG A 141 -9.24 -11.73 -12.44
C ARG A 141 -9.78 -11.40 -11.06
N VAL A 142 -10.16 -12.40 -10.27
CA VAL A 142 -10.61 -12.21 -8.88
C VAL A 142 -9.47 -11.69 -8.01
N VAL A 143 -8.26 -12.25 -8.17
CA VAL A 143 -7.07 -11.79 -7.45
C VAL A 143 -6.69 -10.36 -7.83
N ALA A 144 -6.75 -10.02 -9.13
CA ALA A 144 -6.56 -8.66 -9.63
C ALA A 144 -7.57 -7.68 -8.99
N ALA A 145 -8.87 -7.97 -9.10
CA ALA A 145 -9.91 -7.14 -8.50
C ALA A 145 -9.74 -6.97 -6.98
N ALA A 146 -9.34 -8.03 -6.27
CA ALA A 146 -9.06 -7.97 -4.84
C ALA A 146 -7.83 -7.12 -4.51
N SER A 147 -6.75 -7.21 -5.30
CA SER A 147 -5.57 -6.34 -5.19
C SER A 147 -5.96 -4.88 -5.34
N LEU A 148 -6.69 -4.56 -6.41
CA LEU A 148 -7.16 -3.21 -6.70
C LEU A 148 -8.02 -2.64 -5.56
N ALA A 149 -8.95 -3.44 -5.04
CA ALA A 149 -9.82 -3.04 -3.94
C ALA A 149 -9.03 -2.78 -2.64
N LEU A 150 -8.04 -3.63 -2.32
CA LEU A 150 -7.18 -3.45 -1.17
C LEU A 150 -6.32 -2.19 -1.29
N TRP A 151 -5.67 -1.97 -2.43
CA TRP A 151 -4.84 -0.77 -2.66
C TRP A 151 -5.66 0.52 -2.70
N THR A 152 -6.85 0.48 -3.29
CA THR A 152 -7.79 1.61 -3.22
C THR A 152 -8.16 1.92 -1.77
N GLY A 153 -8.45 0.88 -0.97
CA GLY A 153 -8.68 1.03 0.47
C GLY A 153 -7.49 1.65 1.21
N VAL A 154 -6.26 1.24 0.89
CA VAL A 154 -5.03 1.82 1.46
C VAL A 154 -4.93 3.32 1.16
N ILE A 155 -5.23 3.73 -0.08
CA ILE A 155 -5.21 5.14 -0.50
C ILE A 155 -6.30 5.93 0.24
N VAL A 156 -7.54 5.43 0.26
CA VAL A 156 -8.66 6.08 0.96
C VAL A 156 -8.34 6.28 2.45
N MET A 157 -7.85 5.23 3.12
CA MET A 157 -7.44 5.32 4.52
C MET A 157 -6.27 6.28 4.72
N SER A 158 -5.36 6.39 3.75
CA SER A 158 -4.27 7.37 3.78
C SER A 158 -4.77 8.81 3.67
N CYS A 159 -5.77 9.08 2.82
CA CYS A 159 -6.40 10.39 2.69
C CYS A 159 -7.17 10.77 3.97
N LEU A 160 -7.98 9.84 4.49
CA LEU A 160 -8.69 10.00 5.76
C LEU A 160 -7.74 10.17 6.94
N ASN A 161 -6.54 9.60 6.88
CA ASN A 161 -5.52 9.82 7.89
C ASN A 161 -4.86 11.20 7.77
N SER A 162 -4.85 11.82 6.60
CA SER A 162 -4.27 13.15 6.36
C SER A 162 -5.24 14.25 6.80
N GLU A 163 -6.51 14.12 6.40
CA GLU A 163 -7.61 14.96 6.87
C GLU A 163 -7.89 14.60 8.34
N GLY A 164 -7.38 15.38 9.30
CA GLY A 164 -7.73 15.16 10.70
C GLY A 164 -9.26 15.14 10.88
N VAL A 165 -9.76 14.37 11.86
CA VAL A 165 -11.21 14.21 12.13
C VAL A 165 -11.92 15.56 11.94
N PRO A 166 -12.97 15.64 11.09
CA PRO A 166 -13.65 16.89 10.83
C PRO A 166 -14.02 17.55 12.16
N LYS A 167 -13.54 18.78 12.39
CA LYS A 167 -13.82 19.56 13.62
C LYS A 167 -15.32 19.76 13.87
N VAL A 168 -16.16 19.41 12.90
CA VAL A 168 -17.63 19.38 12.99
C VAL A 168 -18.13 18.34 13.99
N PHE A 169 -17.39 17.26 14.28
CA PHE A 169 -17.76 16.26 15.29
C PHE A 169 -17.29 16.59 16.72
N LEU A 170 -16.75 17.79 16.94
CA LEU A 170 -16.34 18.31 18.26
C LEU A 170 -17.35 19.31 18.84
N ARG A 171 -18.62 19.24 18.43
CA ARG A 171 -19.74 19.92 19.10
C ARG A 171 -20.57 18.92 19.87
#